data_AF-A0A7X9AUY6-F1
#
_entry.id   AF-A0A7X9AUY6-F1
#
_cell.length_a   1.000
_cell.length_b   1.000
_cell.length_c   1.000
_cell.angle_alpha   90.00
_cell.angle_beta   90.00
_cell.angle_gamma   90.00
#
_symmetry.space_group_name_H-M   'P 1'
#
loop_
_entity.id
_entity.type
_entity.pdbx_description
1 polymer ?
#
loop_
_entity_poly.entity_id
_entity_poly.type
_entity_poly.pdbx_seq_one_letter_code
_entity_poly.pdbx_strand_id
1 'polypeptide(L)'
;MRRLVPSLLFVAALAASALELSLFPDPLNNSYSPLLRLPPEAQPSLALSAARGEAVYAALMLFNPGPQTAYVRIQADDFPASALTLREAAHIRASFGQLVADVLPILSQDGIVVIPAGENRQLFVDLDTRSLPAGTCAGVIRCTDTSSLKSVECQLTVRISGVLALPSRHPLSVLVWDCSLYGTTGELATNILNELTGNYVNTFHVLERASACFNATGDMVEPPDFSALDARLDLLQGKGLLMLRCAAPNLQVPPKGALKITTEAGAKAYGQWTKALVEHLKQRDLSCEDFYLYIYDENLRDDFYAAACAAKAAVPDIRIYADPCSSTKQEEVTRALEARCVDYLQYHAGWFQHMTPELEKTSREQVAIMSTYWCPVHHKRLSPSSFYRRMGAFAFQKNLTGVGFWAALGLAGDTWGTPLDDFRKSASPVAIYPAGDVTVMPSRRWKGFRAGLDDFLFFQALEQHFDSPRRTELLSKAYAAAENRLNPAEAARLRLDIITLLEGK
;
A
#
# COMPACT_ATOMS: atom_id res chain seq x y z
N MET A 1 -42.84 17.26 67.86
CA MET A 1 -42.62 16.77 66.48
C MET A 1 -41.77 17.77 65.71
N ARG A 2 -40.50 17.45 65.48
CA ARG A 2 -39.66 17.94 64.36
C ARG A 2 -38.35 17.15 64.46
N ARG A 3 -38.29 16.04 63.72
CA ARG A 3 -37.11 15.18 63.62
C ARG A 3 -36.07 15.92 62.78
N LEU A 4 -34.88 16.08 63.34
CA LEU A 4 -33.65 16.35 62.61
C LEU A 4 -33.42 15.21 61.62
N VAL A 5 -33.39 15.53 60.33
CA VAL A 5 -32.90 14.63 59.28
C VAL A 5 -31.40 14.94 59.13
N PRO A 6 -30.49 13.98 59.35
CA PRO A 6 -29.09 14.18 59.05
C PRO A 6 -28.92 14.20 57.53
N SER A 7 -28.28 15.26 57.03
CA SER A 7 -27.79 15.36 55.66
C SER A 7 -26.81 14.23 55.38
N LEU A 8 -27.27 13.18 54.71
CA LEU A 8 -26.41 12.19 54.06
C LEU A 8 -25.67 12.90 52.91
N LEU A 9 -24.50 13.43 53.22
CA LEU A 9 -23.45 13.70 52.25
C LEU A 9 -23.04 12.36 51.62
N PHE A 10 -23.66 12.02 50.50
CA PHE A 10 -23.11 11.05 49.57
C PHE A 10 -21.83 11.65 48.97
N VAL A 11 -20.72 11.52 49.69
CA VAL A 11 -19.40 11.53 49.06
C VAL A 11 -19.32 10.19 48.32
N ALA A 12 -19.85 10.15 47.10
CA ALA A 12 -19.48 9.13 46.16
C ALA A 12 -17.97 9.31 45.93
N ALA A 13 -17.17 8.53 46.64
CA ALA A 13 -15.78 8.34 46.28
C ALA A 13 -15.79 7.86 44.82
N LEU A 14 -15.50 8.78 43.91
CA LEU A 14 -15.15 8.51 42.53
C LEU A 14 -13.86 7.67 42.59
N ALA A 15 -14.03 6.37 42.84
CA ALA A 15 -12.97 5.43 42.58
C ALA A 15 -12.69 5.57 41.08
N ALA A 16 -11.58 6.22 40.74
CA ALA A 16 -11.05 6.18 39.38
C ALA A 16 -10.94 4.70 39.02
N SER A 17 -11.85 4.23 38.17
CA SER A 17 -11.82 2.87 37.69
C SER A 17 -10.54 2.72 36.88
N ALA A 18 -9.81 1.64 37.16
CA ALA A 18 -8.55 1.39 36.49
C ALA A 18 -8.78 1.27 34.98
N LEU A 19 -7.82 1.76 34.20
CA LEU A 19 -7.79 1.52 32.76
C LEU A 19 -7.95 0.03 32.47
N GLU A 20 -8.68 -0.30 31.42
CA GLU A 20 -8.87 -1.68 30.97
C GLU A 20 -8.08 -1.90 29.70
N LEU A 21 -7.27 -2.97 29.66
CA LEU A 21 -6.46 -3.36 28.52
C LEU A 21 -6.91 -4.73 28.01
N SER A 22 -7.15 -4.82 26.71
CA SER A 22 -7.58 -6.06 26.04
C SER A 22 -6.83 -6.27 24.73
N LEU A 23 -6.65 -7.52 24.31
CA LEU A 23 -6.17 -7.82 22.96
C LEU A 23 -7.28 -7.56 21.93
N PHE A 24 -6.93 -6.95 20.80
CA PHE A 24 -7.86 -6.77 19.70
C PHE A 24 -7.63 -7.88 18.64
N PRO A 25 -8.62 -8.74 18.36
CA PRO A 25 -8.39 -9.99 17.62
C PRO A 25 -7.84 -9.84 16.19
N ASP A 26 -8.31 -8.83 15.46
CA ASP A 26 -7.81 -8.52 14.10
C ASP A 26 -7.22 -7.11 14.09
N PRO A 27 -5.88 -6.96 14.14
CA PRO A 27 -5.24 -5.65 14.12
C PRO A 27 -5.51 -4.85 12.84
N LEU A 28 -5.94 -5.50 11.76
CA LEU A 28 -6.27 -4.82 10.51
C LEU A 28 -7.74 -4.42 10.41
N ASN A 29 -8.61 -4.88 11.32
CA ASN A 29 -10.00 -4.44 11.33
C ASN A 29 -10.11 -2.97 11.77
N ASN A 30 -10.52 -2.11 10.84
CA ASN A 30 -10.68 -0.66 11.04
C ASN A 30 -12.12 -0.26 11.43
N SER A 31 -13.05 -1.21 11.47
CA SER A 31 -14.48 -0.96 11.66
C SER A 31 -14.91 -1.33 13.08
N TYR A 32 -14.63 -0.43 14.03
CA TYR A 32 -15.10 -0.53 15.41
C TYR A 32 -15.46 0.84 15.99
N SER A 33 -16.41 0.82 16.92
CA SER A 33 -16.87 2.03 17.61
C SER A 33 -15.84 2.51 18.64
N PRO A 34 -15.65 3.83 18.83
CA PRO A 34 -14.95 4.38 19.99
C PRO A 34 -15.62 4.03 21.33
N LEU A 35 -16.85 3.53 21.32
CA LEU A 35 -17.58 3.05 22.50
C LEU A 35 -17.45 1.54 22.71
N LEU A 36 -16.73 0.84 21.85
CA LEU A 36 -16.50 -0.59 22.01
C LEU A 36 -15.72 -0.84 23.30
N ARG A 37 -16.26 -1.68 24.18
CA ARG A 37 -15.56 -2.21 25.34
C ARG A 37 -15.38 -3.70 25.15
N LEU A 38 -14.14 -4.14 25.08
CA LEU A 38 -13.80 -5.56 25.10
C LEU A 38 -13.72 -6.05 26.56
N PRO A 39 -13.94 -7.35 26.81
CA PRO A 39 -13.67 -7.91 28.13
C PRO A 39 -12.20 -7.63 28.52
N PRO A 40 -11.93 -7.05 29.70
CA PRO A 40 -10.56 -6.81 30.13
C PRO A 40 -9.84 -8.14 30.35
N GLU A 41 -8.56 -8.18 29.99
CA GLU A 41 -7.69 -9.31 30.31
C GLU A 41 -6.91 -8.99 31.58
N ALA A 42 -6.83 -9.94 32.52
CA ALA A 42 -6.10 -9.74 33.77
C ALA A 42 -4.58 -9.57 33.54
N GLN A 43 -4.04 -10.25 32.54
CA GLN A 43 -2.63 -10.23 32.14
C GLN A 43 -2.53 -10.40 30.62
N PRO A 44 -2.78 -9.34 29.82
CA PRO A 44 -2.73 -9.45 28.37
C PRO A 44 -1.31 -9.76 27.90
N SER A 45 -1.18 -10.68 26.95
CA SER A 45 0.11 -11.10 26.41
C SER A 45 0.06 -11.25 24.89
N LEU A 46 0.92 -10.52 24.20
CA LEU A 46 1.17 -10.64 22.77
C LEU A 46 2.30 -11.63 22.52
N ALA A 47 1.95 -12.85 22.12
CA ALA A 47 2.91 -13.86 21.67
C ALA A 47 2.87 -13.97 20.14
N LEU A 48 3.89 -13.42 19.49
CA LEU A 48 4.00 -13.35 18.04
C LEU A 48 5.13 -14.26 17.55
N SER A 49 4.98 -14.79 16.34
CA SER A 49 6.07 -15.44 15.60
C SER A 49 6.21 -14.74 14.26
N ALA A 50 7.37 -14.73 13.64
CA ALA A 50 7.56 -14.04 12.37
C ALA A 50 8.71 -14.62 11.56
N ALA A 51 8.67 -14.45 10.24
CA ALA A 51 9.86 -14.54 9.41
C ALA A 51 10.71 -13.27 9.57
N ARG A 52 12.03 -13.35 9.35
CA ARG A 52 12.86 -12.14 9.25
C ARG A 52 12.47 -11.36 8.00
N GLY A 53 12.16 -10.07 8.12
CA GLY A 53 11.74 -9.22 7.00
C GLY A 53 10.22 -9.13 6.80
N GLU A 54 9.44 -9.87 7.58
CA GLU A 54 7.97 -9.74 7.66
C GLU A 54 7.57 -8.47 8.41
N ALA A 55 6.51 -7.81 7.95
CA ALA A 55 5.83 -6.77 8.75
C ALA A 55 4.74 -7.43 9.61
N VAL A 56 4.87 -7.32 10.94
CA VAL A 56 3.94 -7.97 11.88
C VAL A 56 3.12 -6.93 12.61
N TYR A 57 1.82 -7.17 12.70
CA TYR A 57 0.89 -6.24 13.34
C TYR A 57 0.18 -6.91 14.51
N ALA A 58 -0.03 -6.15 15.57
CA ALA A 58 -0.91 -6.49 16.68
C ALA A 58 -1.66 -5.24 17.14
N ALA A 59 -2.70 -5.42 17.95
CA ALA A 59 -3.49 -4.32 18.44
C ALA A 59 -3.96 -4.55 19.87
N LEU A 60 -3.86 -3.49 20.68
CA LEU A 60 -4.32 -3.45 22.05
C LEU A 60 -5.44 -2.41 22.17
N MET A 61 -6.49 -2.74 22.91
CA MET A 61 -7.59 -1.82 23.20
C MET A 61 -7.45 -1.28 24.61
N LEU A 62 -7.31 0.03 24.75
CA LEU A 62 -7.37 0.74 26.02
C LEU A 62 -8.77 1.34 26.19
N PHE A 63 -9.51 0.90 27.19
CA PHE A 63 -10.81 1.43 27.54
C PHE A 63 -10.75 2.20 28.84
N ASN A 64 -11.42 3.36 28.88
CA ASN A 64 -11.57 4.18 30.08
C ASN A 64 -12.97 3.98 30.67
N PRO A 65 -13.15 3.08 31.65
CA PRO A 65 -14.43 2.92 32.36
C PRO A 65 -14.74 4.09 33.31
N GLY A 66 -13.82 5.05 33.44
CA GLY A 66 -13.91 6.16 34.36
C GLY A 66 -14.86 7.25 33.88
N PRO A 67 -15.33 8.10 34.80
CA PRO A 67 -16.22 9.22 34.48
C PRO A 67 -15.48 10.47 34.01
N GLN A 68 -14.14 10.45 34.00
CA GLN A 68 -13.29 11.56 33.56
C GLN A 68 -12.37 11.11 32.41
N THR A 69 -11.97 12.04 31.56
CA THR A 69 -10.96 11.79 30.52
C THR A 69 -9.64 11.35 31.17
N ALA A 70 -9.10 10.22 30.71
CA ALA A 70 -7.81 9.72 31.12
C ALA A 70 -6.71 10.22 30.15
N TYR A 71 -5.56 10.57 30.71
CA TYR A 71 -4.35 10.88 29.97
C TYR A 71 -3.35 9.78 30.27
N VAL A 72 -3.08 8.94 29.28
CA VAL A 72 -2.35 7.69 29.47
C VAL A 72 -1.01 7.78 28.77
N ARG A 73 0.08 7.64 29.52
CA ARG A 73 1.43 7.52 28.96
C ARG A 73 1.68 6.08 28.54
N ILE A 74 2.04 5.90 27.29
CA ILE A 74 2.37 4.61 26.68
C ILE A 74 3.89 4.51 26.51
N GLN A 75 4.46 3.42 27.00
CA GLN A 75 5.89 3.14 26.89
C GLN A 75 6.09 1.68 26.48
N ALA A 76 7.13 1.43 25.69
CA ALA A 76 7.62 0.08 25.42
C ALA A 76 9.00 -0.05 26.06
N ASP A 77 9.12 -0.96 27.01
CA ASP A 77 10.37 -1.24 27.72
C ASP A 77 10.94 -2.59 27.28
N ASP A 78 12.26 -2.72 27.42
CA ASP A 78 13.03 -3.95 27.19
C ASP A 78 12.93 -4.56 25.78
N PHE A 79 12.34 -3.85 24.81
CA PHE A 79 12.23 -4.28 23.41
C PHE A 79 13.09 -3.39 22.49
N PRO A 80 13.69 -3.92 21.40
CA PRO A 80 14.46 -3.11 20.45
C PRO A 80 13.63 -1.97 19.83
N ALA A 81 13.92 -0.72 20.21
CA ALA A 81 13.15 0.45 19.77
C ALA A 81 13.14 0.65 18.25
N SER A 82 14.21 0.22 17.56
CA SER A 82 14.29 0.28 16.08
C SER A 82 13.32 -0.67 15.37
N ALA A 83 12.77 -1.65 16.07
CA ALA A 83 11.90 -2.69 15.50
C ALA A 83 10.42 -2.52 15.87
N LEU A 84 10.09 -1.62 16.82
CA LEU A 84 8.74 -1.44 17.33
C LEU A 84 8.31 0.01 17.18
N THR A 85 7.25 0.23 16.41
CA THR A 85 6.55 1.50 16.36
C THR A 85 5.17 1.35 16.99
N LEU A 86 4.87 2.17 18.00
CA LEU A 86 3.54 2.27 18.58
C LEU A 86 2.78 3.42 17.91
N ARG A 87 1.53 3.14 17.54
CA ARG A 87 0.65 4.07 16.82
C ARG A 87 -0.70 4.15 17.52
N GLU A 88 -1.29 5.34 17.58
CA GLU A 88 -2.71 5.46 17.93
C GLU A 88 -3.52 5.26 16.66
N ALA A 89 -4.50 4.36 16.65
CA ALA A 89 -5.37 4.24 15.51
C ALA A 89 -6.49 5.28 15.57
N ALA A 90 -6.38 6.30 14.71
CA ALA A 90 -7.28 7.44 14.70
C ALA A 90 -8.51 7.18 13.82
N HIS A 91 -9.69 7.46 14.38
CA HIS A 91 -10.94 7.45 13.63
C HIS A 91 -11.02 8.63 12.66
N ILE A 92 -11.38 8.33 11.42
CA ILE A 92 -11.68 9.32 10.39
C ILE A 92 -13.10 9.16 9.89
N ARG A 93 -13.57 10.22 9.26
CA ARG A 93 -14.87 10.30 8.61
C ARG A 93 -14.76 9.73 7.19
N ALA A 94 -15.26 8.52 6.98
CA ALA A 94 -15.38 7.88 5.67
C ALA A 94 -16.74 8.16 5.02
N SER A 95 -16.90 7.98 3.70
CA SER A 95 -18.16 8.24 3.02
C SER A 95 -19.37 7.56 3.68
N PHE A 96 -20.56 8.15 3.53
CA PHE A 96 -21.83 7.67 4.10
C PHE A 96 -21.89 7.67 5.64
N GLY A 97 -21.17 8.58 6.29
CA GLY A 97 -21.31 8.76 7.74
C GLY A 97 -20.56 7.76 8.60
N GLN A 98 -19.70 6.91 8.00
CA GLN A 98 -18.97 5.89 8.74
C GLN A 98 -17.74 6.46 9.45
N LEU A 99 -17.52 6.06 10.69
CA LEU A 99 -16.27 6.29 11.42
C LEU A 99 -15.41 5.03 11.35
N VAL A 100 -14.22 5.15 10.78
CA VAL A 100 -13.27 4.04 10.62
C VAL A 100 -11.94 4.44 11.24
N ALA A 101 -11.33 3.56 12.03
CA ALA A 101 -10.02 3.77 12.65
C ALA A 101 -8.90 3.46 11.66
N ASP A 102 -8.73 4.30 10.64
CA ASP A 102 -7.88 3.97 9.48
C ASP A 102 -6.48 4.58 9.54
N VAL A 103 -6.33 5.81 10.05
CA VAL A 103 -5.03 6.51 10.06
C VAL A 103 -4.20 6.00 11.23
N LEU A 104 -2.91 5.79 11.02
CA LEU A 104 -1.98 5.27 12.03
C LEU A 104 -0.84 6.26 12.31
N PRO A 105 -1.10 7.42 12.94
CA PRO A 105 -0.04 8.29 13.46
C PRO A 105 0.88 7.54 14.42
N ILE A 106 2.18 7.84 14.36
CA ILE A 106 3.12 7.45 15.42
C ILE A 106 2.71 8.20 16.69
N LEU A 107 2.84 7.55 17.86
CA LEU A 107 2.64 8.24 19.13
C LEU A 107 3.57 9.44 19.25
N SER A 108 3.11 10.49 19.93
CA SER A 108 3.94 11.67 20.21
C SER A 108 5.17 11.28 21.05
N GLN A 109 6.19 12.14 21.07
CA GLN A 109 7.40 11.92 21.87
C GLN A 109 7.11 11.71 23.36
N ASP A 110 6.04 12.34 23.88
CA ASP A 110 5.61 12.19 25.27
C ASP A 110 4.83 10.90 25.53
N GLY A 111 4.47 10.17 24.47
CA GLY A 111 3.71 8.91 24.52
C GLY A 111 2.29 9.06 25.07
N ILE A 112 1.73 10.26 25.11
CA ILE A 112 0.42 10.52 25.74
C ILE A 112 -0.72 10.23 24.76
N VAL A 113 -1.62 9.34 25.16
CA VAL A 113 -2.90 9.07 24.51
C VAL A 113 -4.03 9.58 25.39
N VAL A 114 -4.99 10.29 24.80
CA VAL A 114 -6.15 10.88 25.49
C VAL A 114 -7.38 9.99 25.27
N ILE A 115 -7.95 9.47 26.36
CA ILE A 115 -9.08 8.55 26.32
C ILE A 115 -10.27 9.15 27.08
N PRO A 116 -11.31 9.65 26.38
CA PRO A 116 -12.51 10.18 27.02
C PRO A 116 -13.21 9.16 27.91
N ALA A 117 -14.03 9.66 28.84
CA ALA A 117 -14.85 8.83 29.71
C ALA A 117 -15.78 7.90 28.90
N GLY A 118 -15.74 6.60 29.18
CA GLY A 118 -16.56 5.60 28.50
C GLY A 118 -16.16 5.29 27.05
N GLU A 119 -14.99 5.77 26.61
CA GLU A 119 -14.45 5.50 25.27
C GLU A 119 -13.21 4.60 25.30
N ASN A 120 -12.84 4.11 24.12
CA ASN A 120 -11.58 3.43 23.87
C ASN A 120 -10.63 4.23 22.96
N ARG A 121 -9.35 3.88 23.06
CA ARG A 121 -8.34 4.10 22.02
C ARG A 121 -7.64 2.79 21.73
N GLN A 122 -7.32 2.55 20.46
CA GLN A 122 -6.56 1.37 20.08
C GLN A 122 -5.10 1.76 19.85
N LEU A 123 -4.20 1.03 20.50
CA LEU A 123 -2.78 1.05 20.20
C LEU A 123 -2.51 0.01 19.12
N PHE A 124 -2.05 0.47 17.96
CA PHE A 124 -1.59 -0.39 16.88
C PHE A 124 -0.07 -0.61 17.04
N VAL A 125 0.31 -1.88 17.12
CA VAL A 125 1.68 -2.34 17.29
C VAL A 125 2.22 -2.71 15.90
N ASP A 126 3.17 -1.93 15.40
CA ASP A 126 3.78 -2.07 14.07
C ASP A 126 5.22 -2.55 14.23
N LEU A 127 5.46 -3.83 13.93
CA LEU A 127 6.76 -4.48 14.11
C LEU A 127 7.49 -4.64 12.78
N ASP A 128 8.70 -4.08 12.70
CA ASP A 128 9.64 -4.31 11.62
C ASP A 128 10.68 -5.36 12.03
N THR A 129 10.56 -6.55 11.47
CA THR A 129 11.41 -7.68 11.83
C THR A 129 12.75 -7.70 11.09
N ARG A 130 13.02 -6.78 10.17
CA ARG A 130 14.27 -6.77 9.36
C ARG A 130 15.52 -6.66 10.23
N SER A 131 15.45 -5.87 11.29
CA SER A 131 16.57 -5.63 12.21
C SER A 131 16.64 -6.63 13.38
N LEU A 132 15.63 -7.49 13.53
CA LEU A 132 15.58 -8.43 14.64
C LEU A 132 16.39 -9.71 14.33
N PRO A 133 17.23 -10.18 15.27
CA PRO A 133 17.93 -11.45 15.11
C PRO A 133 16.95 -12.62 15.23
N ALA A 134 17.34 -13.77 14.67
CA ALA A 134 16.63 -15.03 14.88
C ALA A 134 16.60 -15.38 16.38
N GLY A 135 15.50 -15.98 16.84
CA GLY A 135 15.27 -16.30 18.24
C GLY A 135 14.12 -15.50 18.84
N THR A 136 14.09 -15.38 20.17
CA THR A 136 13.00 -14.73 20.90
C THR A 136 13.46 -13.40 21.47
N CYS A 137 12.74 -12.34 21.14
CA CYS A 137 12.82 -11.04 21.81
C CYS A 137 11.60 -10.88 22.72
N ALA A 138 11.79 -10.30 23.90
CA ALA A 138 10.71 -10.04 24.85
C ALA A 138 10.78 -8.58 25.32
N GLY A 139 9.65 -8.04 25.76
CA GLY A 139 9.54 -6.70 26.33
C GLY A 139 8.15 -6.49 26.89
N VAL A 140 7.84 -5.26 27.29
CA VAL A 140 6.54 -4.92 27.88
C VAL A 140 6.02 -3.60 27.33
N ILE A 141 4.72 -3.55 27.01
CA ILE A 141 4.02 -2.30 26.71
C ILE A 141 3.28 -1.88 27.98
N ARG A 142 3.70 -0.76 28.58
CA ARG A 142 3.10 -0.18 29.79
C ARG A 142 2.21 1.01 29.44
N CYS A 143 1.00 1.00 29.98
CA CYS A 143 0.02 2.07 29.85
C CYS A 143 -0.26 2.66 31.23
N THR A 144 0.25 3.86 31.50
CA THR A 144 0.18 4.50 32.82
C THR A 144 -0.78 5.69 32.79
N ASP A 145 -1.84 5.66 33.59
CA ASP A 145 -2.67 6.85 33.82
C ASP A 145 -1.83 7.91 34.56
N THR A 146 -1.65 9.08 33.95
CA THR A 146 -0.82 10.16 34.49
C THR A 146 -1.40 10.79 35.76
N SER A 147 -2.70 10.64 36.01
CA SER A 147 -3.38 11.20 37.18
C SER A 147 -3.33 10.26 38.38
N SER A 148 -3.69 8.99 38.18
CA SER A 148 -3.73 7.98 39.25
C SER A 148 -2.42 7.23 39.44
N LEU A 149 -1.49 7.34 38.47
CA LEU A 149 -0.23 6.59 38.38
C LEU A 149 -0.42 5.06 38.34
N LYS A 150 -1.65 4.59 38.16
CA LYS A 150 -1.93 3.16 37.97
C LYS A 150 -1.54 2.76 36.56
N SER A 151 -0.92 1.60 36.44
CA SER A 151 -0.48 1.03 35.18
C SER A 151 -1.21 -0.26 34.86
N VAL A 152 -1.47 -0.47 33.58
CA VAL A 152 -1.77 -1.77 32.99
C VAL A 152 -0.69 -2.11 31.98
N GLU A 153 -0.32 -3.38 31.93
CA GLU A 153 0.82 -3.85 31.15
C GLU A 153 0.41 -4.99 30.22
N CYS A 154 1.02 -5.03 29.04
CA CYS A 154 0.95 -6.16 28.12
C CYS A 154 2.36 -6.71 27.88
N GLN A 155 2.53 -8.00 28.12
CA GLN A 155 3.78 -8.69 27.80
C GLN A 155 3.89 -8.86 26.28
N LEU A 156 5.05 -8.54 25.71
CA LEU A 156 5.34 -8.70 24.29
C LEU A 156 6.43 -9.75 24.13
N THR A 157 6.16 -10.80 23.36
CA THR A 157 7.15 -11.82 22.99
C THR A 157 7.08 -12.03 21.49
N VAL A 158 8.20 -11.88 20.79
CA VAL A 158 8.30 -12.05 19.34
C VAL A 158 9.37 -13.08 19.03
N ARG A 159 8.96 -14.21 18.42
CA ARG A 159 9.87 -15.25 17.93
C ARG A 159 10.16 -15.05 16.45
N ILE A 160 11.39 -14.71 16.10
CA ILE A 160 11.86 -14.62 14.72
C ILE A 160 12.40 -15.98 14.28
N SER A 161 11.90 -16.47 13.15
CA SER A 161 12.35 -17.72 12.54
C SER A 161 13.84 -17.67 12.21
N GLY A 162 14.54 -18.76 12.54
CA GLY A 162 15.94 -18.94 12.16
C GLY A 162 16.14 -19.47 10.73
N VAL A 163 15.06 -19.92 10.08
CA VAL A 163 15.11 -20.58 8.77
C VAL A 163 14.51 -19.69 7.69
N LEU A 164 13.41 -19.01 7.99
CA LEU A 164 12.68 -18.22 7.00
C LEU A 164 13.04 -16.72 7.06
N ALA A 165 13.52 -16.20 5.94
CA ALA A 165 13.74 -14.78 5.72
C ALA A 165 13.06 -14.34 4.42
N LEU A 166 12.22 -13.30 4.51
CA LEU A 166 11.60 -12.68 3.36
C LEU A 166 12.61 -11.78 2.63
N PRO A 167 12.57 -11.71 1.28
CA PRO A 167 13.49 -10.88 0.52
C PRO A 167 13.26 -9.39 0.79
N SER A 168 14.33 -8.59 0.70
CA SER A 168 14.24 -7.13 0.84
C SER A 168 13.57 -6.43 -0.35
N ARG A 169 13.48 -7.11 -1.50
CA ARG A 169 12.72 -6.70 -2.68
C ARG A 169 11.70 -7.77 -3.03
N HIS A 170 10.48 -7.33 -3.31
CA HIS A 170 9.42 -8.25 -3.71
C HIS A 170 9.64 -8.71 -5.17
N PRO A 171 9.37 -9.99 -5.50
CA PRO A 171 9.52 -10.51 -6.86
C PRO A 171 8.45 -10.02 -7.83
N LEU A 172 7.28 -9.60 -7.33
CA LEU A 172 6.27 -8.92 -8.15
C LEU A 172 6.70 -7.49 -8.48
N SER A 173 6.29 -7.00 -9.65
CA SER A 173 6.17 -5.55 -9.91
C SER A 173 5.03 -4.98 -9.06
N VAL A 174 5.37 -4.19 -8.04
CA VAL A 174 4.43 -3.58 -7.10
C VAL A 174 4.28 -2.10 -7.45
N LEU A 175 3.15 -1.75 -8.08
CA LEU A 175 2.82 -0.39 -8.52
C LEU A 175 1.55 0.12 -7.80
N VAL A 176 1.63 1.23 -7.09
CA VAL A 176 0.51 1.78 -6.29
C VAL A 176 0.07 3.19 -6.70
N TRP A 177 0.27 3.55 -7.99
CA TRP A 177 0.05 4.89 -8.57
C TRP A 177 0.24 6.03 -7.56
N ASP A 178 1.43 6.10 -6.97
CA ASP A 178 1.78 7.26 -6.17
C ASP A 178 1.85 8.48 -7.09
N CYS A 179 1.19 9.56 -6.69
CA CYS A 179 1.32 10.84 -7.36
C CYS A 179 2.05 11.87 -6.49
N SER A 180 2.34 11.55 -5.22
CA SER A 180 2.88 12.52 -4.26
C SER A 180 4.35 12.86 -4.49
N LEU A 181 5.10 11.96 -5.12
CA LEU A 181 6.47 12.25 -5.48
C LEU A 181 6.57 13.42 -6.47
N TYR A 182 5.62 13.57 -7.40
CA TYR A 182 5.66 14.60 -8.45
C TYR A 182 5.85 16.02 -7.91
N GLY A 183 6.90 16.71 -8.35
CA GLY A 183 7.25 18.07 -7.91
C GLY A 183 7.74 18.17 -6.46
N THR A 184 7.64 17.09 -5.66
CA THR A 184 8.11 17.05 -4.28
C THR A 184 9.61 16.79 -4.23
N THR A 185 10.32 17.54 -3.38
CA THR A 185 11.78 17.50 -3.22
C THR A 185 12.18 17.42 -1.73
N GLY A 186 13.48 17.27 -1.46
CA GLY A 186 14.03 17.33 -0.11
C GLY A 186 13.61 16.18 0.81
N GLU A 187 13.41 16.50 2.09
CA GLU A 187 13.11 15.53 3.14
C GLU A 187 11.75 14.84 2.93
N LEU A 188 10.72 15.59 2.52
CA LEU A 188 9.41 15.01 2.24
C LEU A 188 9.47 13.95 1.13
N ALA A 189 10.19 14.22 0.04
CA ALA A 189 10.37 13.26 -1.06
C ALA A 189 11.09 11.98 -0.58
N THR A 190 12.09 12.14 0.28
CA THR A 190 12.83 11.03 0.88
C THR A 190 11.92 10.19 1.79
N ASN A 191 11.10 10.84 2.62
CA ASN A 191 10.18 10.16 3.54
C ASN A 191 9.07 9.42 2.79
N ILE A 192 8.51 10.00 1.73
CA ILE A 192 7.56 9.32 0.84
C ILE A 192 8.22 8.08 0.21
N LEU A 193 9.41 8.24 -0.37
CA LEU A 193 10.11 7.13 -1.01
C LEU A 193 10.45 6.00 -0.03
N ASN A 194 10.84 6.34 1.21
CA ASN A 194 11.11 5.37 2.26
C ASN A 194 9.83 4.61 2.67
N GLU A 195 8.69 5.29 2.78
CA GLU A 195 7.40 4.62 3.06
C GLU A 195 7.00 3.68 1.91
N LEU A 196 7.15 4.11 0.65
CA LEU A 196 6.86 3.28 -0.52
C LEU A 196 7.78 2.04 -0.56
N THR A 197 9.10 2.24 -0.58
CA THR A 197 10.09 1.15 -0.70
C THR A 197 10.10 0.22 0.51
N GLY A 198 9.89 0.77 1.72
CA GLY A 198 9.74 -0.01 2.95
C GLY A 198 8.56 -0.98 2.92
N ASN A 199 7.55 -0.70 2.09
CA ASN A 199 6.38 -1.55 1.88
C ASN A 199 6.38 -2.22 0.49
N TYR A 200 7.58 -2.54 -0.02
CA TYR A 200 7.82 -3.30 -1.25
C TYR A 200 7.47 -2.62 -2.59
N VAL A 201 7.06 -1.35 -2.60
CA VAL A 201 6.90 -0.65 -3.88
C VAL A 201 8.26 -0.60 -4.59
N ASN A 202 8.29 -1.18 -5.78
CA ASN A 202 9.48 -1.31 -6.61
C ASN A 202 9.22 -0.91 -8.07
N THR A 203 8.02 -0.42 -8.37
CA THR A 203 7.64 0.13 -9.67
C THR A 203 7.01 1.51 -9.44
N PHE A 204 7.66 2.55 -9.96
CA PHE A 204 7.40 3.94 -9.58
C PHE A 204 6.71 4.70 -10.70
N HIS A 205 5.57 5.31 -10.37
CA HIS A 205 4.86 6.21 -11.25
C HIS A 205 5.61 7.55 -11.35
N VAL A 206 6.14 7.84 -12.55
CA VAL A 206 6.89 9.05 -12.84
C VAL A 206 6.02 9.96 -13.71
N LEU A 207 5.74 11.16 -13.19
CA LEU A 207 4.80 12.11 -13.78
C LEU A 207 5.50 13.29 -14.46
N GLU A 208 6.80 13.46 -14.22
CA GLU A 208 7.63 14.49 -14.82
C GLU A 208 7.68 14.32 -16.34
N ARG A 209 7.27 15.36 -17.05
CA ARG A 209 7.15 15.37 -18.51
C ARG A 209 8.40 15.92 -19.14
N ALA A 210 8.75 15.36 -20.30
CA ALA A 210 9.75 15.93 -21.20
C ALA A 210 9.05 16.53 -22.42
N SER A 211 8.72 17.83 -22.34
CA SER A 211 8.03 18.54 -23.41
C SER A 211 8.94 18.72 -24.63
N ALA A 212 8.37 18.60 -25.83
CA ALA A 212 9.05 18.83 -27.10
C ALA A 212 8.13 19.58 -28.06
N CYS A 213 8.72 20.30 -29.03
CA CYS A 213 7.98 21.05 -30.04
C CYS A 213 8.24 20.47 -31.44
N PHE A 214 7.21 20.53 -32.30
CA PHE A 214 7.26 19.99 -33.65
C PHE A 214 6.74 20.99 -34.67
N ASN A 215 7.17 20.85 -35.92
CA ASN A 215 6.58 21.57 -37.05
C ASN A 215 5.39 20.78 -37.65
N ALA A 216 4.74 21.33 -38.68
CA ALA A 216 3.56 20.71 -39.30
C ALA A 216 3.85 19.38 -40.03
N THR A 217 5.11 19.09 -40.36
CA THR A 217 5.54 17.83 -41.00
C THR A 217 6.01 16.78 -39.98
N GLY A 218 5.89 17.08 -38.69
CA GLY A 218 6.27 16.17 -37.60
C GLY A 218 7.77 16.15 -37.30
N ASP A 219 8.54 17.13 -37.77
CA ASP A 219 9.94 17.27 -37.39
C ASP A 219 10.06 18.04 -36.07
N MET A 220 10.86 17.49 -35.16
CA MET A 220 11.20 18.10 -33.88
C MET A 220 12.03 19.36 -34.14
N VAL A 221 11.57 20.50 -33.64
CA VAL A 221 12.22 21.80 -33.86
C VAL A 221 13.23 22.14 -32.78
N GLU A 222 13.02 21.62 -31.57
CA GLU A 222 13.87 21.82 -30.40
C GLU A 222 13.97 20.51 -29.62
N PRO A 223 15.14 20.22 -29.01
CA PRO A 223 15.29 19.03 -28.17
C PRO A 223 14.35 19.10 -26.95
N PRO A 224 13.90 17.95 -26.41
CA PRO A 224 13.06 17.96 -25.23
C PRO A 224 13.81 18.49 -24.00
N ASP A 225 13.09 19.21 -23.12
CA ASP A 225 13.62 19.59 -21.80
C ASP A 225 13.37 18.44 -20.82
N PHE A 226 14.46 17.82 -20.34
CA PHE A 226 14.42 16.70 -19.40
C PHE A 226 14.68 17.12 -17.94
N SER A 227 14.88 18.40 -17.64
CA SER A 227 15.33 18.86 -16.31
C SER A 227 14.44 18.40 -15.14
N ALA A 228 13.11 18.43 -15.31
CA ALA A 228 12.18 17.91 -14.30
C ALA A 228 12.30 16.39 -14.15
N LEU A 229 12.42 15.67 -15.27
CA LEU A 229 12.61 14.23 -15.27
C LEU A 229 13.92 13.85 -14.58
N ASP A 230 15.01 14.56 -14.86
CA ASP A 230 16.33 14.33 -14.28
C ASP A 230 16.32 14.34 -12.76
N ALA A 231 15.68 15.36 -12.15
CA ALA A 231 15.55 15.45 -10.71
C ALA A 231 14.80 14.24 -10.11
N ARG A 232 13.82 13.69 -10.84
CA ARG A 232 13.11 12.46 -10.42
C ARG A 232 13.98 11.22 -10.59
N LEU A 233 14.71 11.12 -11.70
CA LEU A 233 15.61 10.00 -11.98
C LEU A 233 16.71 9.89 -10.92
N ASP A 234 17.27 11.03 -10.48
CA ASP A 234 18.26 11.07 -9.39
C ASP A 234 17.69 10.48 -8.09
N LEU A 235 16.44 10.83 -7.73
CA LEU A 235 15.81 10.31 -6.52
C LEU A 235 15.52 8.80 -6.61
N LEU A 236 15.11 8.32 -7.78
CA LEU A 236 14.70 6.93 -8.01
C LEU A 236 15.84 6.01 -8.46
N GLN A 237 17.06 6.52 -8.59
CA GLN A 237 18.19 5.75 -9.09
C GLN A 237 18.40 4.45 -8.30
N GLY A 238 18.40 3.33 -9.02
CA GLY A 238 18.56 2.00 -8.44
C GLY A 238 17.41 1.55 -7.53
N LYS A 239 16.28 2.26 -7.45
CA LYS A 239 15.17 1.89 -6.56
C LYS A 239 14.21 0.86 -7.17
N GLY A 240 14.06 0.84 -8.49
CA GLY A 240 13.17 -0.11 -9.17
C GLY A 240 12.81 0.31 -10.58
N LEU A 241 11.75 -0.28 -11.12
CA LEU A 241 11.25 0.02 -12.47
C LEU A 241 10.58 1.39 -12.52
N LEU A 242 10.77 2.10 -13.63
CA LEU A 242 10.18 3.41 -13.85
C LEU A 242 8.98 3.33 -14.79
N MET A 243 7.82 3.79 -14.32
CA MET A 243 6.62 3.95 -15.12
C MET A 243 6.54 5.38 -15.62
N LEU A 244 7.14 5.64 -16.77
CA LEU A 244 7.25 6.97 -17.35
C LEU A 244 5.90 7.36 -17.95
N ARG A 245 5.05 8.01 -17.14
CA ARG A 245 3.79 8.60 -17.59
C ARG A 245 4.08 9.95 -18.22
N CYS A 246 4.74 9.90 -19.35
CA CYS A 246 4.76 11.02 -20.27
C CYS A 246 3.40 11.02 -20.97
N ALA A 247 2.43 11.79 -20.43
CA ALA A 247 1.23 12.12 -21.20
C ALA A 247 1.71 12.50 -22.60
N ALA A 248 1.24 11.79 -23.63
CA ALA A 248 1.74 11.87 -25.01
C ALA A 248 2.33 13.26 -25.29
N PRO A 249 3.59 13.34 -25.75
CA PRO A 249 4.31 14.60 -25.84
C PRO A 249 3.37 15.58 -26.51
N ASN A 250 3.28 16.78 -25.96
CA ASN A 250 2.37 17.76 -26.49
C ASN A 250 2.77 17.98 -27.96
N LEU A 251 2.02 17.38 -28.90
CA LEU A 251 2.34 17.40 -30.33
C LEU A 251 2.02 18.79 -30.92
N GLN A 252 2.20 19.83 -30.10
CA GLN A 252 1.94 21.21 -30.40
C GLN A 252 2.84 21.66 -31.55
N VAL A 253 2.18 22.32 -32.49
CA VAL A 253 2.77 23.01 -33.63
C VAL A 253 2.31 24.45 -33.52
N PRO A 254 2.98 25.33 -32.75
CA PRO A 254 2.62 26.74 -32.73
C PRO A 254 2.77 27.37 -34.13
N PRO A 255 1.83 28.21 -34.62
CA PRO A 255 0.52 28.59 -34.06
C PRO A 255 -0.66 27.72 -34.55
N LYS A 256 -0.40 26.59 -35.23
CA LYS A 256 -1.35 25.80 -36.03
C LYS A 256 -2.12 24.70 -35.28
N GLY A 257 -1.92 24.53 -33.96
CA GLY A 257 -2.63 23.52 -33.15
C GLY A 257 -1.73 22.36 -32.73
N ALA A 258 -2.23 21.13 -32.72
CA ALA A 258 -1.47 19.92 -32.38
C ALA A 258 -1.60 18.84 -33.48
N LEU A 259 -0.51 18.11 -33.75
CA LEU A 259 -0.57 16.93 -34.63
C LEU A 259 -1.39 15.83 -33.96
N LYS A 260 -2.12 15.06 -34.78
CA LYS A 260 -2.83 13.88 -34.32
C LYS A 260 -1.92 12.67 -34.46
N ILE A 261 -1.80 11.86 -33.40
CA ILE A 261 -0.92 10.68 -33.39
C ILE A 261 -1.26 9.65 -34.48
N THR A 262 -2.52 9.60 -34.90
CA THR A 262 -3.03 8.73 -35.98
C THR A 262 -2.65 9.20 -37.40
N THR A 263 -1.98 10.34 -37.55
CA THR A 263 -1.47 10.82 -38.84
C THR A 263 0.01 10.52 -39.02
N GLU A 264 0.50 10.44 -40.26
CA GLU A 264 1.93 10.19 -40.55
C GLU A 264 2.84 11.22 -39.85
N ALA A 265 2.50 12.50 -39.91
CA ALA A 265 3.25 13.56 -39.23
C ALA A 265 3.25 13.39 -37.71
N GLY A 266 2.11 13.01 -37.11
CA GLY A 266 2.03 12.76 -35.67
C GLY A 266 2.82 11.54 -35.22
N ALA A 267 2.72 10.43 -35.96
CA ALA A 267 3.50 9.22 -35.69
C ALA A 267 5.01 9.48 -35.81
N LYS A 268 5.42 10.25 -36.83
CA LYS A 268 6.82 10.68 -37.01
C LYS A 268 7.30 11.52 -35.82
N ALA A 269 6.53 12.53 -35.41
CA ALA A 269 6.85 13.39 -34.26
C ALA A 269 7.02 12.57 -32.96
N TYR A 270 6.07 11.68 -32.69
CA TYR A 270 6.11 10.80 -31.51
C TYR A 270 7.31 9.86 -31.53
N GLY A 271 7.65 9.30 -32.70
CA GLY A 271 8.85 8.48 -32.87
C GLY A 271 10.15 9.25 -32.64
N GLN A 272 10.25 10.51 -33.10
CA GLN A 272 11.41 11.37 -32.83
C GLN A 272 11.56 11.67 -31.33
N TRP A 273 10.45 12.01 -30.66
CA TRP A 273 10.45 12.20 -29.21
C TRP A 273 10.88 10.94 -28.45
N THR A 274 10.35 9.78 -28.86
CA THR A 274 10.67 8.48 -28.24
C THR A 274 12.17 8.19 -28.35
N LYS A 275 12.79 8.44 -29.52
CA LYS A 275 14.23 8.30 -29.72
C LYS A 275 15.02 9.25 -28.81
N ALA A 276 14.61 10.51 -28.72
CA ALA A 276 15.28 11.50 -27.88
C ALA A 276 15.21 11.13 -26.40
N LEU A 277 14.05 10.65 -25.91
CA LEU A 277 13.89 10.16 -24.55
C LEU A 277 14.82 8.97 -24.28
N VAL A 278 14.82 7.96 -25.14
CA VAL A 278 15.65 6.76 -24.95
C VAL A 278 17.14 7.11 -24.98
N GLU A 279 17.57 8.01 -25.86
CA GLU A 279 18.95 8.48 -25.91
C GLU A 279 19.35 9.22 -24.64
N HIS A 280 18.47 10.09 -24.12
CA HIS A 280 18.69 10.78 -22.84
C HIS A 280 18.81 9.80 -21.67
N LEU A 281 17.91 8.80 -21.59
CA LEU A 281 17.95 7.78 -20.55
C LEU A 281 19.21 6.92 -20.63
N LYS A 282 19.69 6.59 -21.84
CA LYS A 282 20.97 5.90 -22.04
C LYS A 282 22.17 6.70 -21.54
N GLN A 283 22.17 8.02 -21.74
CA GLN A 283 23.22 8.91 -21.20
C GLN A 283 23.23 8.95 -19.66
N ARG A 284 22.15 8.47 -19.03
CA ARG A 284 21.98 8.34 -17.58
C ARG A 284 22.08 6.90 -17.09
N ASP A 285 22.73 6.03 -17.87
CA ASP A 285 22.93 4.61 -17.57
C ASP A 285 21.63 3.80 -17.40
N LEU A 286 20.53 4.23 -18.02
CA LEU A 286 19.27 3.51 -18.06
C LEU A 286 19.02 2.90 -19.45
N SER A 287 18.64 1.63 -19.46
CA SER A 287 18.26 0.88 -20.65
C SER A 287 16.74 0.82 -20.81
N CYS A 288 16.26 0.32 -21.95
CA CYS A 288 14.83 0.04 -22.13
C CYS A 288 14.28 -1.05 -21.20
N GLU A 289 15.13 -1.72 -20.42
CA GLU A 289 14.68 -2.68 -19.41
C GLU A 289 14.29 -2.04 -18.08
N ASP A 290 14.80 -0.84 -17.81
CA ASP A 290 14.65 -0.15 -16.52
C ASP A 290 13.34 0.65 -16.43
N PHE A 291 12.63 0.81 -17.55
CA PHE A 291 11.41 1.59 -17.61
C PHE A 291 10.37 1.03 -18.59
N TYR A 292 9.12 1.43 -18.37
CA TYR A 292 8.03 1.27 -19.31
C TYR A 292 7.44 2.63 -19.65
N LEU A 293 7.14 2.83 -20.93
CA LEU A 293 6.43 4.01 -21.40
C LEU A 293 4.92 3.84 -21.13
N TYR A 294 4.37 4.70 -20.28
CA TYR A 294 2.95 4.73 -19.93
C TYR A 294 2.26 5.85 -20.72
N ILE A 295 1.80 5.49 -21.93
CA ILE A 295 1.35 6.45 -22.95
C ILE A 295 0.03 7.12 -22.57
N TYR A 296 -0.98 6.31 -22.25
CA TYR A 296 -2.33 6.75 -21.90
C TYR A 296 -2.85 5.93 -20.74
N ASP A 297 -3.64 6.60 -19.90
CA ASP A 297 -4.34 6.03 -18.75
C ASP A 297 -5.64 5.38 -19.22
N GLU A 298 -5.82 4.10 -18.92
CA GLU A 298 -7.05 3.32 -19.16
C GLU A 298 -7.57 3.36 -20.61
N ASN A 299 -6.67 3.46 -21.60
CA ASN A 299 -7.03 3.63 -23.01
C ASN A 299 -6.16 2.78 -23.95
N LEU A 300 -6.79 1.87 -24.68
CA LEU A 300 -6.16 1.02 -25.72
C LEU A 300 -6.77 1.24 -27.12
N ARG A 301 -7.46 2.36 -27.33
CA ARG A 301 -8.10 2.72 -28.61
C ARG A 301 -7.06 3.13 -29.66
N ASP A 302 -7.54 3.63 -30.79
CA ASP A 302 -6.72 3.93 -31.97
C ASP A 302 -5.55 4.89 -31.69
N ASP A 303 -5.74 5.89 -30.82
CA ASP A 303 -4.67 6.81 -30.45
C ASP A 303 -3.55 6.11 -29.66
N PHE A 304 -3.90 5.22 -28.72
CA PHE A 304 -2.93 4.39 -28.00
C PHE A 304 -2.20 3.47 -28.96
N TYR A 305 -2.95 2.75 -29.79
CA TYR A 305 -2.40 1.80 -30.74
C TYR A 305 -1.41 2.49 -31.72
N ALA A 306 -1.79 3.65 -32.25
CA ALA A 306 -0.93 4.44 -33.13
C ALA A 306 0.34 4.93 -32.41
N ALA A 307 0.21 5.44 -31.18
CA ALA A 307 1.35 5.87 -30.36
C ALA A 307 2.32 4.73 -30.06
N ALA A 308 1.78 3.59 -29.62
CA ALA A 308 2.57 2.42 -29.25
C ALA A 308 3.31 1.83 -30.45
N CYS A 309 2.64 1.71 -31.59
CA CYS A 309 3.27 1.28 -32.84
C CYS A 309 4.34 2.28 -33.31
N ALA A 310 4.08 3.59 -33.22
CA ALA A 310 5.06 4.61 -33.57
C ALA A 310 6.31 4.55 -32.69
N ALA A 311 6.14 4.34 -31.37
CA ALA A 311 7.25 4.13 -30.45
C ALA A 311 8.08 2.89 -30.80
N LYS A 312 7.43 1.72 -30.97
CA LYS A 312 8.12 0.46 -31.34
C LYS A 312 8.82 0.56 -32.69
N ALA A 313 8.22 1.23 -33.68
CA ALA A 313 8.85 1.45 -34.98
C ALA A 313 10.09 2.35 -34.88
N ALA A 314 10.07 3.33 -33.97
CA ALA A 314 11.18 4.25 -33.75
C ALA A 314 12.30 3.62 -32.90
N VAL A 315 11.95 2.85 -31.87
CA VAL A 315 12.85 2.17 -30.94
C VAL A 315 12.29 0.77 -30.67
N PRO A 316 12.75 -0.28 -31.39
CA PRO A 316 12.19 -1.63 -31.29
C PRO A 316 12.15 -2.22 -29.89
N ASP A 317 13.17 -1.94 -29.07
CA ASP A 317 13.32 -2.50 -27.72
C ASP A 317 12.57 -1.72 -26.65
N ILE A 318 11.89 -0.61 -26.99
CA ILE A 318 11.15 0.18 -25.97
C ILE A 318 10.04 -0.67 -25.37
N ARG A 319 9.89 -0.63 -24.04
CA ARG A 319 8.82 -1.35 -23.34
C ARG A 319 7.63 -0.45 -23.09
N ILE A 320 6.43 -0.94 -23.38
CA ILE A 320 5.19 -0.16 -23.32
C ILE A 320 4.25 -0.77 -22.29
N TYR A 321 3.65 0.10 -21.49
CA TYR A 321 2.65 -0.24 -20.49
C TYR A 321 1.24 0.09 -20.96
N ALA A 322 0.30 -0.75 -20.56
CA ALA A 322 -1.13 -0.48 -20.67
C ALA A 322 -1.90 -1.04 -19.48
N ASP A 323 -2.98 -0.35 -19.10
CA ASP A 323 -3.87 -0.68 -18.01
C ASP A 323 -5.33 -0.80 -18.46
N PRO A 324 -5.70 -1.94 -19.09
CA PRO A 324 -7.09 -2.17 -19.49
C PRO A 324 -8.05 -2.06 -18.30
N CYS A 325 -9.06 -1.20 -18.44
CA CYS A 325 -10.05 -0.93 -17.41
C CYS A 325 -11.40 -1.57 -17.75
N SER A 326 -12.42 -1.31 -16.92
CA SER A 326 -13.76 -1.87 -17.10
C SER A 326 -14.41 -1.56 -18.45
N SER A 327 -13.99 -0.48 -19.12
CA SER A 327 -14.53 -0.06 -20.42
C SER A 327 -13.72 -0.56 -21.62
N THR A 328 -12.55 -1.18 -21.40
CA THR A 328 -11.70 -1.70 -22.47
C THR A 328 -12.31 -2.95 -23.09
N LYS A 329 -12.34 -3.02 -24.42
CA LYS A 329 -12.85 -4.18 -25.14
C LYS A 329 -11.75 -5.24 -25.30
N GLN A 330 -12.11 -6.52 -25.31
CA GLN A 330 -11.12 -7.59 -25.47
C GLN A 330 -10.39 -7.48 -26.82
N GLU A 331 -11.07 -7.04 -27.88
CA GLU A 331 -10.47 -6.86 -29.21
C GLU A 331 -9.38 -5.78 -29.21
N GLU A 332 -9.48 -4.76 -28.35
CA GLU A 332 -8.46 -3.72 -28.22
C GLU A 332 -7.17 -4.28 -27.60
N VAL A 333 -7.31 -5.14 -26.58
CA VAL A 333 -6.19 -5.86 -25.95
C VAL A 333 -5.57 -6.85 -26.94
N THR A 334 -6.39 -7.66 -27.61
CA THR A 334 -5.93 -8.62 -28.63
C THR A 334 -5.16 -7.93 -29.74
N ARG A 335 -5.68 -6.82 -30.28
CA ARG A 335 -5.00 -6.04 -31.32
C ARG A 335 -3.62 -5.54 -30.85
N ALA A 336 -3.52 -5.07 -29.62
CA ALA A 336 -2.26 -4.57 -29.06
C ALA A 336 -1.21 -5.70 -28.89
N LEU A 337 -1.65 -6.88 -28.46
CA LEU A 337 -0.81 -8.07 -28.34
C LEU A 337 -0.36 -8.60 -29.71
N GLU A 338 -1.26 -8.75 -30.67
CA GLU A 338 -0.95 -9.22 -32.03
C GLU A 338 0.07 -8.31 -32.73
N ALA A 339 -0.03 -6.99 -32.53
CA ALA A 339 0.93 -6.01 -33.04
C ALA A 339 2.24 -5.94 -32.22
N ARG A 340 2.34 -6.67 -31.10
CA ARG A 340 3.47 -6.66 -30.16
C ARG A 340 3.82 -5.25 -29.65
N CYS A 341 2.79 -4.44 -29.41
CA CYS A 341 2.96 -3.05 -29.02
C CYS A 341 2.81 -2.81 -27.51
N VAL A 342 2.67 -3.87 -26.70
CA VAL A 342 2.58 -3.82 -25.23
C VAL A 342 3.46 -4.88 -24.60
N ASP A 343 4.12 -4.54 -23.50
CA ASP A 343 5.10 -5.40 -22.80
C ASP A 343 4.78 -5.55 -21.31
N TYR A 344 3.90 -4.69 -20.77
CA TYR A 344 3.33 -4.77 -19.43
C TYR A 344 1.83 -4.48 -19.51
N LEU A 345 1.02 -5.47 -19.14
CA LEU A 345 -0.43 -5.31 -18.97
C LEU A 345 -0.82 -5.36 -17.49
N GLN A 346 -1.42 -4.27 -16.99
CA GLN A 346 -1.98 -4.19 -15.66
C GLN A 346 -3.51 -4.08 -15.71
N TYR A 347 -4.18 -5.22 -15.68
CA TYR A 347 -5.63 -5.27 -15.82
C TYR A 347 -6.36 -4.78 -14.58
N HIS A 348 -7.45 -4.04 -14.76
CA HIS A 348 -8.39 -3.83 -13.67
C HIS A 348 -8.89 -5.20 -13.19
N ALA A 349 -8.80 -5.47 -11.88
CA ALA A 349 -9.01 -6.81 -11.33
C ALA A 349 -10.41 -7.37 -11.62
N GLY A 350 -11.44 -6.50 -11.68
CA GLY A 350 -12.79 -6.91 -12.07
C GLY A 350 -12.88 -7.30 -13.55
N TRP A 351 -12.15 -6.61 -14.44
CA TRP A 351 -12.13 -6.94 -15.86
C TRP A 351 -11.37 -8.25 -16.10
N PHE A 352 -10.23 -8.41 -15.41
CA PHE A 352 -9.39 -9.61 -15.46
C PHE A 352 -10.16 -10.91 -15.20
N GLN A 353 -11.11 -10.87 -14.25
CA GLN A 353 -11.95 -12.04 -13.90
C GLN A 353 -12.93 -12.46 -15.00
N HIS A 354 -13.19 -11.58 -15.97
CA HIS A 354 -14.09 -11.81 -17.10
C HIS A 354 -13.33 -11.93 -18.43
N MET A 355 -12.00 -11.92 -18.39
CA MET A 355 -11.16 -12.16 -19.57
C MET A 355 -11.32 -13.61 -20.06
N THR A 356 -11.26 -13.81 -21.37
CA THR A 356 -11.28 -15.16 -21.96
C THR A 356 -9.99 -15.92 -21.63
N PRO A 357 -10.04 -17.25 -21.44
CA PRO A 357 -8.85 -18.06 -21.19
C PRO A 357 -7.77 -17.91 -22.27
N GLU A 358 -8.18 -17.76 -23.53
CA GLU A 358 -7.28 -17.58 -24.67
C GLU A 358 -6.52 -16.25 -24.58
N LEU A 359 -7.22 -15.16 -24.22
CA LEU A 359 -6.59 -13.87 -24.03
C LEU A 359 -5.68 -13.88 -22.80
N GLU A 360 -6.09 -14.51 -21.70
CA GLU A 360 -5.24 -14.67 -20.52
C GLU A 360 -3.92 -15.37 -20.87
N LYS A 361 -4.02 -16.50 -21.58
CA LYS A 361 -2.86 -17.27 -22.02
C LYS A 361 -1.96 -16.43 -22.93
N THR A 362 -2.54 -15.75 -23.91
CA THR A 362 -1.80 -14.93 -24.88
C THR A 362 -1.05 -13.80 -24.17
N SER A 363 -1.70 -13.10 -23.24
CA SER A 363 -1.06 -12.06 -22.44
C SER A 363 0.14 -12.63 -21.68
N ARG A 364 -0.06 -13.74 -20.97
CA ARG A 364 0.98 -14.39 -20.17
C ARG A 364 2.20 -14.82 -20.98
N GLU A 365 2.00 -15.24 -22.23
CA GLU A 365 3.08 -15.67 -23.12
C GLU A 365 3.84 -14.49 -23.75
N GLN A 366 3.19 -13.33 -23.90
CA GLN A 366 3.75 -12.21 -24.68
C GLN A 366 4.26 -11.04 -23.86
N VAL A 367 3.71 -10.79 -22.66
CA VAL A 367 4.13 -9.65 -21.83
C VAL A 367 5.09 -10.08 -20.74
N ALA A 368 6.07 -9.23 -20.45
CA ALA A 368 7.02 -9.47 -19.36
C ALA A 368 6.35 -9.34 -17.99
N ILE A 369 5.41 -8.41 -17.87
CA ILE A 369 4.66 -8.18 -16.64
C ILE A 369 3.16 -8.28 -16.89
N MET A 370 2.55 -9.29 -16.28
CA MET A 370 1.10 -9.46 -16.24
C MET A 370 0.64 -9.23 -14.81
N SER A 371 -0.11 -8.14 -14.63
CA SER A 371 -0.47 -7.60 -13.32
C SER A 371 -1.96 -7.36 -13.24
N THR A 372 -2.46 -7.16 -12.02
CA THR A 372 -3.77 -6.57 -11.78
C THR A 372 -3.70 -5.32 -10.91
N TYR A 373 -4.75 -4.51 -10.96
CA TYR A 373 -4.97 -3.41 -10.02
C TYR A 373 -6.42 -3.28 -9.56
N TRP A 374 -6.60 -2.60 -8.44
CA TRP A 374 -7.91 -2.23 -7.90
C TRP A 374 -8.06 -0.71 -7.83
N CYS A 375 -9.24 -0.20 -8.21
CA CYS A 375 -9.60 1.23 -8.16
C CYS A 375 -11.06 1.41 -7.65
N PRO A 376 -11.38 1.06 -6.40
CA PRO A 376 -12.72 1.23 -5.85
C PRO A 376 -13.06 2.70 -5.57
N VAL A 377 -14.33 3.11 -5.61
CA VAL A 377 -14.68 4.53 -5.36
C VAL A 377 -14.58 4.93 -3.87
N HIS A 378 -14.91 4.02 -2.94
CA HIS A 378 -15.00 4.32 -1.50
C HIS A 378 -13.93 3.59 -0.67
N HIS A 379 -12.67 3.90 -0.94
CA HIS A 379 -11.49 3.22 -0.39
C HIS A 379 -11.49 3.00 1.12
N LYS A 380 -11.81 4.04 1.89
CA LYS A 380 -11.65 4.04 3.36
C LYS A 380 -12.64 3.13 4.08
N ARG A 381 -13.72 2.73 3.40
CA ARG A 381 -14.73 1.80 3.92
C ARG A 381 -14.35 0.34 3.73
N LEU A 382 -13.38 0.07 2.87
CA LEU A 382 -12.99 -1.28 2.53
C LEU A 382 -12.16 -1.88 3.66
N SER A 383 -12.46 -3.14 3.97
CA SER A 383 -11.73 -3.90 4.98
C SER A 383 -10.25 -4.04 4.58
N PRO A 384 -9.29 -3.58 5.40
CA PRO A 384 -7.88 -3.82 5.16
C PRO A 384 -7.55 -5.31 5.01
N SER A 385 -8.14 -6.16 5.87
CA SER A 385 -7.95 -7.62 5.86
C SER A 385 -8.58 -8.29 4.64
N SER A 386 -9.82 -7.95 4.29
CA SER A 386 -10.57 -8.70 3.26
C SER A 386 -10.41 -8.12 1.85
N PHE A 387 -9.91 -6.89 1.72
CA PHE A 387 -9.71 -6.22 0.44
C PHE A 387 -8.23 -6.05 0.10
N TYR A 388 -7.45 -5.35 0.93
CA TYR A 388 -6.07 -4.99 0.62
C TYR A 388 -5.10 -6.16 0.80
N ARG A 389 -5.18 -6.88 1.93
CA ARG A 389 -4.34 -8.07 2.18
C ARG A 389 -4.57 -9.18 1.15
N ARG A 390 -5.80 -9.32 0.67
CA ARG A 390 -6.17 -10.31 -0.37
C ARG A 390 -5.38 -10.14 -1.68
N MET A 391 -4.95 -8.92 -2.02
CA MET A 391 -4.33 -8.65 -3.33
C MET A 391 -3.10 -9.53 -3.59
N GLY A 392 -2.27 -9.80 -2.58
CA GLY A 392 -1.12 -10.69 -2.73
C GLY A 392 -1.51 -12.16 -2.89
N ALA A 393 -2.49 -12.65 -2.13
CA ALA A 393 -3.03 -14.00 -2.31
C ALA A 393 -3.64 -14.19 -3.71
N PHE A 394 -4.35 -13.17 -4.22
CA PHE A 394 -4.87 -13.17 -5.59
C PHE A 394 -3.76 -13.24 -6.63
N ALA A 395 -2.69 -12.44 -6.47
CA ALA A 395 -1.54 -12.47 -7.35
C ALA A 395 -0.86 -13.85 -7.37
N PHE A 396 -0.71 -14.49 -6.20
CA PHE A 396 -0.20 -15.85 -6.10
C PHE A 396 -1.09 -16.85 -6.84
N GLN A 397 -2.39 -16.88 -6.54
CA GLN A 397 -3.34 -17.82 -7.16
C GLN A 397 -3.39 -17.69 -8.68
N LYS A 398 -3.29 -16.47 -9.19
CA LYS A 398 -3.33 -16.17 -10.64
C LYS A 398 -1.97 -16.21 -11.32
N ASN A 399 -0.92 -16.58 -10.58
CA ASN A 399 0.46 -16.62 -11.06
C ASN A 399 0.84 -15.30 -11.77
N LEU A 400 0.51 -14.17 -11.15
CA LEU A 400 0.81 -12.84 -11.72
C LEU A 400 2.27 -12.48 -11.45
N THR A 401 2.82 -11.60 -12.28
CA THR A 401 4.16 -11.02 -12.09
C THR A 401 4.11 -9.56 -11.63
N GLY A 402 2.91 -9.01 -11.43
CA GLY A 402 2.71 -7.71 -10.79
C GLY A 402 1.41 -7.63 -9.99
N VAL A 403 1.32 -6.61 -9.14
CA VAL A 403 0.12 -6.28 -8.37
C VAL A 403 0.13 -4.80 -8.00
N GLY A 404 -1.06 -4.20 -7.85
CA GLY A 404 -1.16 -2.79 -7.53
C GLY A 404 -2.54 -2.31 -7.15
N PHE A 405 -2.66 -1.02 -6.85
CA PHE A 405 -3.95 -0.35 -6.71
C PHE A 405 -3.79 1.17 -6.89
N TRP A 406 -4.88 1.83 -7.26
CA TRP A 406 -4.99 3.29 -7.24
C TRP A 406 -5.60 3.71 -5.90
N ALA A 407 -4.99 4.49 -5.02
CA ALA A 407 -3.62 5.02 -5.07
C ALA A 407 -3.02 5.11 -3.66
N ALA A 408 -1.69 5.14 -3.57
CA ALA A 408 -0.97 5.29 -2.31
C ALA A 408 -1.11 6.71 -1.72
N LEU A 409 -0.58 7.73 -2.39
CA LEU A 409 -0.80 9.14 -2.06
C LEU A 409 -1.21 9.94 -3.31
N GLY A 410 -1.97 11.01 -3.07
CA GLY A 410 -2.41 11.98 -4.09
C GLY A 410 -1.39 13.08 -4.36
N LEU A 411 -1.75 13.99 -5.27
CA LEU A 411 -0.92 15.16 -5.63
C LEU A 411 -0.96 16.23 -4.52
N ALA A 412 0.09 17.05 -4.40
CA ALA A 412 0.02 18.26 -3.58
C ALA A 412 -1.10 19.19 -4.10
N GLY A 413 -2.00 19.62 -3.22
CA GLY A 413 -3.16 20.45 -3.59
C GLY A 413 -4.35 19.66 -4.17
N ASP A 414 -4.39 18.34 -3.97
CA ASP A 414 -5.38 17.48 -4.61
C ASP A 414 -6.84 17.88 -4.40
N THR A 415 -7.64 17.70 -5.45
CA THR A 415 -9.08 17.94 -5.46
C THR A 415 -9.91 16.69 -5.16
N TRP A 416 -9.31 15.48 -5.11
CA TRP A 416 -10.04 14.23 -4.91
C TRP A 416 -10.72 14.09 -3.54
N GLY A 417 -10.46 14.98 -2.58
CA GLY A 417 -11.14 15.02 -1.29
C GLY A 417 -10.25 15.54 -0.16
N THR A 418 -10.81 15.68 1.04
CA THR A 418 -10.01 15.94 2.24
C THR A 418 -9.51 14.58 2.75
N PRO A 419 -8.19 14.31 2.83
CA PRO A 419 -7.69 12.98 3.19
C PRO A 419 -8.24 12.45 4.52
N LEU A 420 -8.54 13.31 5.50
CA LEU A 420 -9.08 12.90 6.80
C LEU A 420 -10.62 12.97 6.90
N ASP A 421 -11.32 13.47 5.88
CA ASP A 421 -12.78 13.67 5.93
C ASP A 421 -13.46 13.52 4.55
N ASP A 422 -14.05 12.35 4.32
CA ASP A 422 -14.87 12.02 3.16
C ASP A 422 -16.38 12.30 3.37
N PHE A 423 -16.80 12.97 4.45
CA PHE A 423 -18.22 13.30 4.62
C PHE A 423 -18.67 14.44 3.70
N ARG A 424 -17.76 15.37 3.37
CA ARG A 424 -18.10 16.69 2.81
C ARG A 424 -17.69 16.91 1.35
N LYS A 425 -16.89 16.00 0.76
CA LYS A 425 -16.38 16.07 -0.62
C LYS A 425 -16.32 14.67 -1.25
N SER A 426 -15.82 14.56 -2.48
CA SER A 426 -15.44 13.28 -3.10
C SER A 426 -14.54 12.46 -2.17
N ALA A 427 -14.68 11.13 -2.24
CA ALA A 427 -13.91 10.22 -1.40
C ALA A 427 -12.46 10.18 -1.88
N SER A 428 -11.53 10.53 -0.99
CA SER A 428 -10.11 10.47 -1.34
C SER A 428 -9.65 8.99 -1.40
N PRO A 429 -8.97 8.56 -2.47
CA PRO A 429 -8.57 7.16 -2.65
C PRO A 429 -7.29 6.77 -1.87
N VAL A 430 -6.59 7.76 -1.30
CA VAL A 430 -5.24 7.60 -0.75
C VAL A 430 -5.19 6.60 0.40
N ALA A 431 -4.15 5.78 0.46
CA ALA A 431 -3.85 4.84 1.53
C ALA A 431 -2.75 5.34 2.48
N ILE A 432 -2.09 6.44 2.16
CA ILE A 432 -1.12 7.12 3.02
C ILE A 432 -1.55 8.60 3.11
N TYR A 433 -1.38 9.18 4.29
CA TYR A 433 -1.84 10.52 4.64
C TYR A 433 -0.66 11.48 4.83
N PRO A 434 -0.76 12.75 4.39
CA PRO A 434 0.20 13.76 4.79
C PRO A 434 0.07 14.07 6.29
N ALA A 435 1.20 14.33 6.94
CA ALA A 435 1.28 14.71 8.35
C ALA A 435 2.32 15.82 8.53
N GLY A 436 1.86 17.06 8.76
CA GLY A 436 2.75 18.21 8.77
C GLY A 436 3.49 18.39 7.43
N ASP A 437 4.66 19.02 7.48
CA ASP A 437 5.35 19.48 6.27
C ASP A 437 6.19 18.39 5.59
N VAL A 438 6.75 17.46 6.37
CA VAL A 438 7.70 16.44 5.87
C VAL A 438 7.34 15.00 6.25
N THR A 439 6.25 14.78 6.99
CA THR A 439 5.89 13.44 7.48
C THR A 439 4.71 12.86 6.71
N VAL A 440 4.69 11.54 6.60
CA VAL A 440 3.54 10.78 6.08
C VAL A 440 3.10 9.75 7.12
N MET A 441 1.79 9.45 7.13
CA MET A 441 1.18 8.48 8.03
C MET A 441 0.53 7.36 7.22
N PRO A 442 0.89 6.08 7.46
CA PRO A 442 0.24 4.98 6.80
C PRO A 442 -1.20 4.82 7.29
N SER A 443 -2.06 4.26 6.44
CA SER A 443 -3.36 3.72 6.86
C SER A 443 -3.25 2.26 7.27
N ARG A 444 -4.27 1.73 7.94
CA ARG A 444 -4.45 0.28 8.10
C ARG A 444 -4.58 -0.42 6.75
N ARG A 445 -5.20 0.21 5.75
CA ARG A 445 -5.31 -0.34 4.38
C ARG A 445 -3.94 -0.56 3.74
N TRP A 446 -3.02 0.39 3.94
CA TRP A 446 -1.63 0.29 3.50
C TRP A 446 -0.91 -0.88 4.19
N LYS A 447 -1.05 -1.00 5.51
CA LYS A 447 -0.51 -2.13 6.27
C LYS A 447 -1.13 -3.47 5.85
N GLY A 448 -2.42 -3.48 5.52
CA GLY A 448 -3.12 -4.62 4.95
C GLY A 448 -2.53 -5.05 3.60
N PHE A 449 -2.28 -4.12 2.69
CA PHE A 449 -1.62 -4.41 1.41
C PHE A 449 -0.23 -5.02 1.62
N ARG A 450 0.58 -4.42 2.50
CA ARG A 450 1.90 -4.96 2.86
C ARG A 450 1.83 -6.40 3.41
N ALA A 451 0.89 -6.68 4.32
CA ALA A 451 0.67 -8.04 4.82
C ALA A 451 0.28 -9.02 3.71
N GLY A 452 -0.46 -8.56 2.69
CA GLY A 452 -0.81 -9.37 1.53
C GLY A 452 0.40 -9.75 0.69
N LEU A 453 1.34 -8.83 0.52
CA LEU A 453 2.62 -9.11 -0.15
C LEU A 453 3.48 -10.07 0.66
N ASP A 454 3.52 -9.94 1.99
CA ASP A 454 4.19 -10.93 2.84
C ASP A 454 3.53 -12.31 2.69
N ASP A 455 2.18 -12.41 2.68
CA ASP A 455 1.47 -13.68 2.42
C ASP A 455 1.86 -14.32 1.08
N PHE A 456 2.02 -13.53 0.00
CA PHE A 456 2.51 -14.02 -1.29
C PHE A 456 3.88 -14.71 -1.15
N LEU A 457 4.81 -14.09 -0.41
CA LEU A 457 6.15 -14.64 -0.19
C LEU A 457 6.11 -15.92 0.64
N PHE A 458 5.23 -16.00 1.64
CA PHE A 458 4.99 -17.24 2.38
C PHE A 458 4.49 -18.35 1.47
N PHE A 459 3.55 -18.06 0.57
CA PHE A 459 3.00 -19.05 -0.35
C PHE A 459 4.03 -19.50 -1.38
N GLN A 460 4.86 -18.59 -1.89
CA GLN A 460 5.97 -18.93 -2.77
C GLN A 460 7.02 -19.82 -2.08
N ALA A 461 7.38 -19.50 -0.83
CA ALA A 461 8.31 -20.33 -0.05
C ALA A 461 7.72 -21.74 0.23
N LEU A 462 6.41 -21.82 0.50
CA LEU A 462 5.70 -23.07 0.67
C LEU A 462 5.67 -23.89 -0.63
N GLU A 463 5.45 -23.25 -1.78
CA GLU A 463 5.45 -23.91 -3.09
C GLU A 463 6.83 -24.50 -3.42
N GLN A 464 7.91 -23.82 -3.05
CA GLN A 464 9.30 -24.27 -3.27
C GLN A 464 9.79 -25.32 -2.26
N HIS A 465 9.03 -25.55 -1.18
CA HIS A 465 9.39 -26.55 -0.17
C HIS A 465 9.23 -27.98 -0.71
N PHE A 466 9.92 -28.95 -0.08
CA PHE A 466 9.85 -30.34 -0.50
C PHE A 466 8.42 -30.89 -0.42
N ASP A 467 8.10 -31.83 -1.30
CA ASP A 467 6.75 -32.34 -1.39
C ASP A 467 6.37 -33.16 -0.15
N SER A 468 5.23 -32.84 0.43
CA SER A 468 4.69 -33.52 1.60
C SER A 468 3.18 -33.34 1.69
N PRO A 469 2.43 -34.27 2.31
CA PRO A 469 0.99 -34.12 2.49
C PRO A 469 0.60 -32.82 3.20
N ARG A 470 1.42 -32.40 4.18
CA ARG A 470 1.21 -31.16 4.92
C ARG A 470 1.40 -29.93 4.03
N ARG A 471 2.42 -29.91 3.16
CA ARG A 471 2.60 -28.87 2.15
C ARG A 471 1.38 -28.77 1.24
N THR A 472 0.88 -29.89 0.72
CA THR A 472 -0.31 -29.92 -0.15
C THR A 472 -1.55 -29.35 0.55
N GLU A 473 -1.76 -29.71 1.82
CA GLU A 473 -2.87 -29.16 2.64
C GLU A 473 -2.75 -27.63 2.81
N LEU A 474 -1.56 -27.12 3.15
CA LEU A 474 -1.34 -25.69 3.35
C LEU A 474 -1.45 -24.91 2.03
N LEU A 475 -1.00 -25.47 0.91
CA LEU A 475 -1.18 -24.85 -0.42
C LEU A 475 -2.66 -24.74 -0.77
N SER A 476 -3.46 -25.77 -0.49
CA SER A 476 -4.92 -25.71 -0.68
C SER A 476 -5.55 -24.56 0.12
N LYS A 477 -5.10 -24.35 1.37
CA LYS A 477 -5.55 -23.20 2.19
C LYS A 477 -5.06 -21.85 1.64
N ALA A 478 -3.84 -21.77 1.11
CA ALA A 478 -3.32 -20.58 0.46
C ALA A 478 -4.17 -20.19 -0.76
N TYR A 479 -4.56 -21.16 -1.59
CA TYR A 479 -5.50 -20.92 -2.69
C TYR A 479 -6.89 -20.47 -2.19
N ALA A 480 -7.39 -21.05 -1.10
CA ALA A 480 -8.65 -20.62 -0.48
C ALA A 480 -8.59 -19.18 0.08
N ALA A 481 -7.42 -18.73 0.54
CA ALA A 481 -7.21 -17.36 1.00
C ALA A 481 -7.46 -16.34 -0.12
N ALA A 482 -7.02 -16.64 -1.33
CA ALA A 482 -7.24 -15.80 -2.51
C ALA A 482 -8.73 -15.63 -2.88
N GLU A 483 -9.58 -16.56 -2.44
CA GLU A 483 -11.01 -16.58 -2.64
C GLU A 483 -11.80 -15.94 -1.49
N ASN A 484 -11.11 -15.27 -0.55
CA ASN A 484 -11.71 -14.70 0.68
C ASN A 484 -12.44 -15.74 1.53
N ARG A 485 -12.02 -17.01 1.48
CA ARG A 485 -12.62 -18.09 2.27
C ARG A 485 -12.00 -18.26 3.66
N LEU A 486 -10.93 -17.52 3.96
CA LEU A 486 -10.31 -17.50 5.28
C LEU A 486 -10.68 -16.21 6.02
N ASN A 487 -11.10 -16.36 7.27
CA ASN A 487 -11.18 -15.23 8.19
C ASN A 487 -9.78 -14.82 8.70
N PRO A 488 -9.63 -13.66 9.35
CA PRO A 488 -8.32 -13.16 9.79
C PRO A 488 -7.55 -14.11 10.71
N ALA A 489 -8.24 -14.83 11.61
CA ALA A 489 -7.61 -15.79 12.51
C ALA A 489 -7.10 -17.03 11.76
N GLU A 490 -7.86 -17.50 10.77
CA GLU A 490 -7.44 -18.61 9.90
C GLU A 490 -6.24 -18.21 9.03
N ALA A 491 -6.22 -16.99 8.49
CA ALA A 491 -5.08 -16.48 7.73
C ALA A 491 -3.83 -16.36 8.61
N ALA A 492 -3.96 -15.83 9.83
CA ALA A 492 -2.86 -15.79 10.79
C ALA A 492 -2.36 -17.19 11.17
N ARG A 493 -3.27 -18.15 11.32
CA ARG A 493 -2.92 -19.55 11.62
C ARG A 493 -2.22 -20.22 10.44
N LEU A 494 -2.70 -20.04 9.22
CA LEU A 494 -2.06 -20.55 8.00
C LEU A 494 -0.61 -20.08 7.92
N ARG A 495 -0.37 -18.78 8.12
CA ARG A 495 0.99 -18.23 8.14
C ARG A 495 1.88 -18.88 9.21
N LEU A 496 1.37 -19.09 10.43
CA LEU A 496 2.13 -19.75 11.50
C LEU A 496 2.41 -21.23 11.18
N ASP A 497 1.43 -21.92 10.60
CA ASP A 497 1.58 -23.31 10.17
C ASP A 497 2.63 -23.43 9.05
N ILE A 498 2.70 -22.47 8.13
CA ILE A 498 3.74 -22.38 7.09
C ILE A 498 5.13 -22.19 7.73
N ILE A 499 5.28 -21.23 8.66
CA ILE A 499 6.55 -21.03 9.38
C ILE A 499 6.99 -22.33 10.08
N THR A 500 6.05 -23.01 10.75
CA THR A 500 6.33 -24.23 11.50
C THR A 500 6.79 -25.36 10.57
N LEU A 501 6.10 -25.56 9.44
CA LEU A 501 6.49 -26.54 8.44
C LEU A 501 7.90 -26.25 7.87
N LEU A 502 8.17 -25.00 7.51
CA LEU A 502 9.46 -24.60 6.94
C LEU A 502 10.62 -24.70 7.95
N GLU A 503 10.34 -24.60 9.26
CA GLU A 503 11.30 -24.88 10.33
C GLU A 503 11.55 -26.38 10.57
N GLY A 504 10.81 -27.27 9.89
CA GLY A 504 10.93 -28.72 10.07
C GLY A 504 10.36 -29.23 11.40
N LYS A 505 9.35 -28.55 11.94
CA LYS A 505 8.67 -28.90 13.21
C LYS A 505 7.30 -29.54 13.00
#